data_AF-A0A3C0KR00-F1
#
_entry.id   AF-A0A3C0KR00-F1
#
_cell.length_a   1.000
_cell.length_b   1.000
_cell.length_c   1.000
_cell.angle_alpha   90.00
_cell.angle_beta   90.00
_cell.angle_gamma   90.00
#
_symmetry.space_group_name_H-M   'P 1'
#
loop_
_entity.id
_entity.type
_entity.pdbx_description
1 polymer ?
#
loop_
_entity_poly.entity_id
_entity_poly.type
_entity_poly.pdbx_seq_one_letter_code
_entity_poly.pdbx_strand_id
1 'polypeptide(L)'
;GSIEEALILAKKALLRPLGEKNGRDERLNDLEQDILADVNRMGGGPQGFGGSVSALAVHVEMKPCHIASLPVAVNIQCHVARHREAII
;
A
#
# COMPACT_ATOMS: atom_id res chain seq x y z
N GLY A 1 10.80 -9.45 -7.97
CA GLY A 1 11.52 -10.44 -7.19
C GLY A 1 10.83 -11.78 -7.29
N SER A 2 10.99 -12.65 -6.30
CA SER A 2 10.13 -13.81 -6.06
C SER A 2 8.84 -13.42 -5.31
N ILE A 3 7.96 -14.39 -5.04
CA ILE A 3 6.74 -14.15 -4.25
C ILE A 3 7.06 -13.80 -2.79
N GLU A 4 8.07 -14.42 -2.19
CA GLU A 4 8.54 -14.12 -0.84
C GLU A 4 9.02 -12.66 -0.74
N GLU A 5 9.72 -12.19 -1.76
CA GLU A 5 10.18 -10.80 -1.81
C GLU A 5 9.02 -9.82 -1.97
N ALA A 6 7.99 -10.16 -2.75
CA ALA A 6 6.79 -9.34 -2.88
C ALA A 6 6.06 -9.19 -1.54
N LEU A 7 5.94 -10.28 -0.76
CA LEU A 7 5.33 -10.25 0.58
C LEU A 7 6.12 -9.35 1.54
N ILE A 8 7.46 -9.41 1.51
CA ILE A 8 8.32 -8.53 2.32
C ILE A 8 8.15 -7.07 1.90
N LEU A 9 8.13 -6.78 0.59
CA LEU A 9 7.93 -5.43 0.08
C LEU A 9 6.56 -4.87 0.46
N ALA A 10 5.49 -5.66 0.34
CA ALA A 10 4.16 -5.25 0.78
C ALA A 10 4.13 -4.90 2.28
N LYS A 11 4.87 -5.63 3.12
CA LYS A 11 4.98 -5.30 4.55
C LYS A 11 5.77 -4.02 4.79
N LYS A 12 6.84 -3.77 4.03
CA LYS A 12 7.61 -2.52 4.12
C LYS A 12 6.80 -1.32 3.66
N ALA A 13 6.09 -1.45 2.54
CA ALA A 13 5.18 -0.42 2.01
C ALA A 13 4.12 -0.03 3.05
N LEU A 14 3.53 -1.03 3.72
CA LEU A 14 2.50 -0.83 4.74
C LEU A 14 2.97 0.01 5.95
N LEU A 15 4.27 0.04 6.23
CA LEU A 15 4.85 0.73 7.38
C LEU A 15 5.33 2.15 7.05
N ARG A 16 5.21 2.59 5.79
CA ARG A 16 5.49 3.97 5.41
C ARG A 16 4.53 4.93 6.16
N PRO A 17 5.02 6.09 6.62
CA PRO A 17 4.18 7.14 7.20
C PRO A 17 2.96 7.47 6.34
N LEU A 18 1.83 7.66 7.00
CA LEU A 18 0.57 8.00 6.35
C LEU A 18 0.71 9.28 5.51
N GLY A 19 0.34 9.20 4.23
CA GLY A 19 0.42 10.32 3.29
C GLY A 19 1.80 10.55 2.68
N GLU A 20 2.81 9.75 3.02
CA GLU A 20 4.10 9.79 2.34
C GLU A 20 3.97 9.27 0.91
N LYS A 21 4.32 10.10 -0.07
CA LYS A 21 4.33 9.74 -1.49
C LYS A 21 5.52 8.87 -1.85
N ASN A 22 5.39 8.05 -2.89
CA ASN A 22 6.54 7.36 -3.45
C ASN A 22 7.47 8.37 -4.16
N GLY A 23 8.55 8.77 -3.50
CA GLY A 23 9.53 9.71 -4.06
C GLY A 23 10.55 9.07 -5.01
N ARG A 24 10.54 7.75 -5.19
CA ARG A 24 11.53 7.03 -6.01
C ARG A 24 11.05 6.78 -7.43
N ASP A 25 9.74 6.63 -7.63
CA ASP A 25 9.13 6.37 -8.92
C ASP A 25 7.76 7.05 -9.02
N GLU A 26 7.65 8.05 -9.88
CA GLU A 26 6.43 8.83 -10.09
C GLU A 26 5.25 7.96 -10.53
N ARG A 27 5.51 6.92 -11.33
CA ARG A 27 4.47 5.99 -11.80
C ARG A 27 3.83 5.22 -10.63
N LEU A 28 4.60 4.93 -9.59
CA LEU A 28 4.09 4.28 -8.40
C LEU A 28 3.30 5.26 -7.53
N ASN A 29 3.72 6.52 -7.46
CA ASN A 29 2.93 7.54 -6.78
C ASN A 29 1.56 7.74 -7.46
N ASP A 30 1.51 7.80 -8.79
CA ASP A 30 0.24 7.94 -9.51
C ASP A 30 -0.65 6.71 -9.28
N LEU A 31 -0.08 5.51 -9.35
CA LEU A 31 -0.78 4.27 -9.01
C LEU A 31 -1.30 4.25 -7.57
N GLU A 32 -0.54 4.75 -6.59
CA GLU A 32 -0.98 4.90 -5.20
C GLU A 32 -2.23 5.80 -5.11
N GLN A 33 -2.25 6.92 -5.83
CA GLN A 33 -3.41 7.83 -5.84
C GLN A 33 -4.63 7.23 -6.54
N ASP A 34 -4.43 6.57 -7.68
CA ASP A 34 -5.51 5.94 -8.44
C ASP A 34 -6.21 4.84 -7.63
N ILE A 35 -5.42 3.95 -7.01
CA ILE A 35 -5.97 2.88 -6.16
C ILE A 35 -6.70 3.48 -4.95
N LEU A 36 -6.13 4.49 -4.29
CA LEU A 36 -6.76 5.14 -3.14
C LEU A 36 -8.11 5.77 -3.53
N ALA A 37 -8.15 6.46 -4.67
CA ALA A 37 -9.38 7.05 -5.19
C ALA A 37 -10.43 5.98 -5.49
N ASP A 38 -10.05 4.88 -6.14
CA ASP A 38 -10.97 3.80 -6.49
C ASP A 38 -11.52 3.07 -5.26
N VAL A 39 -10.67 2.74 -4.29
CA VAL A 39 -11.08 2.09 -3.03
C VAL A 39 -12.08 2.96 -2.25
N ASN A 40 -11.88 4.28 -2.24
CA ASN A 40 -12.78 5.20 -1.58
C ASN A 40 -14.08 5.43 -2.38
N ARG A 41 -14.02 5.38 -3.71
CA ARG A 41 -15.18 5.49 -4.61
C ARG A 41 -16.16 4.32 -4.47
N MET A 42 -15.69 3.14 -4.08
CA MET A 42 -16.53 1.96 -3.85
C MET A 42 -17.59 2.17 -2.75
N GLY A 43 -17.44 3.17 -1.89
CA GLY A 43 -18.48 3.56 -0.94
C GLY A 43 -18.61 2.67 0.29
N GLY A 44 -17.66 1.75 0.52
CA GLY A 44 -17.69 0.85 1.68
C GLY A 44 -17.56 1.58 3.02
N GLY A 45 -16.75 2.64 3.05
CA GLY A 45 -16.55 3.48 4.23
C GLY A 45 -15.94 2.74 5.43
N PRO A 46 -15.86 3.40 6.59
CA PRO A 46 -15.24 2.82 7.77
C PRO A 46 -15.98 1.56 8.23
N GLN A 47 -15.25 0.45 8.39
CA GLN A 47 -15.79 -0.85 8.82
C GLN A 47 -16.90 -1.44 7.91
N GLY A 48 -17.11 -0.90 6.71
CA GLY A 48 -18.13 -1.39 5.78
C GLY A 48 -19.54 -0.86 6.03
N PHE A 49 -19.70 0.17 6.88
CA PHE A 49 -21.02 0.77 7.17
C PHE A 49 -21.46 1.84 6.16
N GLY A 50 -20.77 1.94 5.02
CA GLY A 50 -20.98 2.98 4.04
C GLY A 50 -20.16 4.24 4.33
N GLY A 51 -19.97 5.09 3.32
CA GLY A 51 -19.29 6.38 3.45
C GLY A 51 -18.22 6.59 2.37
N SER A 52 -17.47 7.68 2.48
CA SER A 52 -16.51 8.11 1.45
C SER A 52 -15.06 7.73 1.73
N VAL A 53 -14.74 7.20 2.93
CA VAL A 53 -13.36 6.90 3.35
C VAL A 53 -13.26 5.45 3.82
N SER A 54 -12.89 4.57 2.90
CA SER A 54 -12.59 3.16 3.14
C SER A 54 -11.11 2.95 3.49
N ALA A 55 -10.21 3.73 2.87
CA ALA A 55 -8.76 3.68 3.09
C ALA A 55 -8.20 5.10 3.28
N LEU A 56 -7.18 5.21 4.14
CA LEU A 56 -6.52 6.48 4.44
C LEU A 56 -5.32 6.76 3.54
N ALA A 57 -4.61 5.71 3.11
CA ALA A 57 -3.47 5.79 2.21
C ALA A 57 -3.27 4.43 1.53
N VAL A 58 -2.60 4.45 0.38
CA VAL A 58 -2.10 3.27 -0.33
C VAL A 58 -0.62 3.51 -0.61
N HIS A 59 0.20 2.50 -0.35
CA HIS A 59 1.64 2.54 -0.62
C HIS A 59 2.05 1.33 -1.46
N VAL A 60 2.83 1.57 -2.50
CA VAL A 60 3.28 0.56 -3.47
C VAL A 60 4.80 0.59 -3.57
N GLU A 61 5.41 -0.60 -3.52
CA GLU A 61 6.82 -0.82 -3.80
C GLU A 61 6.95 -1.82 -4.94
N MET A 62 7.95 -1.62 -5.81
CA MET A 62 8.18 -2.46 -6.98
C MET A 62 9.61 -2.99 -7.00
N LYS A 63 9.78 -4.22 -7.47
CA LYS A 63 11.09 -4.85 -7.69
C LYS A 63 11.07 -5.69 -8.97
N PRO A 64 12.11 -5.62 -9.83
CA PRO A 64 12.20 -6.45 -11.04
C PRO A 64 11.99 -7.93 -10.77
N CYS A 65 11.23 -8.62 -11.62
CA CYS A 65 10.96 -10.06 -11.56
C CYS A 65 11.22 -10.73 -12.92
N HIS A 66 11.21 -12.05 -12.96
CA HIS A 66 11.32 -12.81 -14.20
C HIS A 66 10.15 -12.51 -15.14
N ILE A 67 10.37 -12.37 -16.45
CA ILE A 67 9.32 -11.97 -17.40
C ILE A 67 8.10 -12.91 -17.41
N ALA A 68 8.31 -14.21 -17.13
CA ALA A 68 7.23 -15.20 -17.06
C ALA A 68 6.45 -15.18 -15.73
N SER A 69 6.72 -14.25 -14.82
CA SER A 69 6.06 -14.20 -13.50
C SER A 69 5.93 -12.77 -13.00
N LEU A 70 4.75 -12.42 -12.51
CA LEU A 70 4.52 -11.13 -11.84
C LEU A 70 4.01 -11.37 -10.42
N PRO A 71 4.90 -11.55 -9.43
CA PRO A 71 4.47 -11.73 -8.04
C PRO A 71 3.91 -10.42 -7.49
N VAL A 72 2.68 -10.47 -6.96
CA VAL A 72 1.99 -9.34 -6.36
C VAL A 72 1.50 -9.75 -4.97
N ALA A 73 1.68 -8.86 -4.00
CA ALA A 73 1.22 -9.05 -2.64
C ALA A 73 0.52 -7.78 -2.15
N VAL A 74 -0.59 -7.95 -1.43
CA VAL A 74 -1.36 -6.86 -0.83
C VAL A 74 -1.44 -7.12 0.67
N ASN A 75 -1.01 -6.15 1.46
CA ASN A 75 -1.17 -6.18 2.91
C ASN A 75 -2.10 -5.04 3.35
N ILE A 76 -2.90 -5.29 4.37
CA ILE A 76 -3.85 -4.33 4.92
C ILE A 76 -3.51 -4.06 6.38
N GLN A 77 -3.45 -2.79 6.76
CA GLN A 77 -3.25 -2.36 8.14
C GLN A 77 -4.60 -1.97 8.72
N CYS A 78 -4.95 -2.58 9.84
CA CYS A 78 -6.18 -2.24 10.55
C CYS A 78 -6.01 -0.96 11.39
N HIS A 79 -7.11 -0.52 11.99
CA HIS A 79 -7.15 0.64 12.89
C HIS A 79 -6.14 0.58 14.05
N VAL A 80 -5.69 -0.61 14.45
CA VAL A 80 -4.66 -0.80 15.47
C VAL A 80 -3.25 -0.74 14.83
N ALA A 81 -2.93 0.38 14.18
CA ALA A 81 -1.63 0.64 13.57
C ALA A 81 -0.54 0.84 14.64
N ARG A 82 0.16 -0.25 14.98
CA ARG A 82 1.19 -0.30 16.03
C ARG A 82 2.56 -0.51 15.41
N HIS A 83 3.34 0.54 15.30
CA HIS A 83 4.75 0.50 14.93
C HIS A 83 5.47 1.70 15.54
N ARG A 84 6.79 1.58 15.73
CA ARG A 84 7.65 2.66 16.19
C ARG A 84 9.02 2.48 15.57
N GLU A 85 9.64 3.59 15.17
CA GLU A 85 11.04 3.66 14.77
C GLU A 85 11.82 4.45 15.82
N ALA A 86 13.08 4.08 16.04
CA ALA A 86 13.97 4.75 16.97
C ALA A 86 15.38 4.78 16.39
N ILE A 87 16.05 5.92 16.54
CA ILE A 87 17.49 6.09 16.25
C ILE A 87 18.18 6.06 17.62
N ILE A 88 19.16 5.18 17.76
CA ILE A 88 19.93 4.98 19.01
C ILE A 88 21.25 5.75 18.91
#